data_AF-A0A3C0APD4-F1
#
_entry.id   AF-A0A3C0APD4-F1
#
_cell.length_a   1.000
_cell.length_b   1.000
_cell.length_c   1.000
_cell.angle_alpha   90.00
_cell.angle_beta   90.00
_cell.angle_gamma   90.00
#
_symmetry.space_group_name_H-M   'P 1'
#
loop_
_entity.id
_entity.type
_entity.pdbx_description
1 polymer ?
#
loop_
_entity_poly.entity_id
_entity_poly.type
_entity_poly.pdbx_seq_one_letter_code
_entity_poly.pdbx_strand_id
1 'polypeptide(L)'
;AVMIGRPLPEKEDLEPEIVSEESRTGYRQYHTLIKNKRFGEVTPTLFFLPEQWNQKVVIWLDDQGKAGLFKADGSLKSPIQRLLDSGTAVAGIDVLYQGEFSKLQAAPTEMPVVKNPREFAGYTLGYNHPIFSKQIHDILNVLAFSKYHDSQPQSIALAGFGFSGVRAAATCAHCPEVVQKLAVDTGGFHFAEITSIRDLRLWPGAVKYGDVEGLLSLCQPAALWFAGKSSSIPELIQSTYNAAGQLNQVTLYHETGKREAAAVEWLLQ
;
A
#
# COMPACT_ATOMS: atom_id res chain seq x y z
N ALA A 1 -3.15 15.51 -0.78
CA ALA A 1 -2.54 15.82 -2.09
C ALA A 1 -1.07 16.29 -2.03
N VAL A 2 -0.72 17.33 -1.24
CA VAL A 2 0.55 18.08 -1.39
C VAL A 2 1.84 17.27 -1.11
N MET A 3 1.88 16.41 -0.07
CA MET A 3 3.14 15.72 0.31
C MET A 3 3.50 14.48 -0.51
N ILE A 4 2.50 13.79 -1.09
CA ILE A 4 2.75 12.69 -2.04
C ILE A 4 3.09 13.27 -3.42
N GLY A 5 2.57 14.46 -3.73
CA GLY A 5 3.03 15.27 -4.87
C GLY A 5 2.42 14.91 -6.22
N ARG A 6 1.46 13.99 -6.27
CA ARG A 6 0.67 13.65 -7.47
C ARG A 6 -0.75 13.27 -7.06
N PRO A 7 -1.76 13.45 -7.94
CA PRO A 7 -3.11 12.92 -7.74
C PRO A 7 -3.17 11.42 -8.07
N LEU A 8 -4.34 10.80 -7.84
CA LEU A 8 -4.67 9.50 -8.42
C LEU A 8 -4.59 9.60 -9.97
N PRO A 9 -3.92 8.67 -10.67
CA PRO A 9 -3.90 8.62 -12.13
C PRO A 9 -5.31 8.48 -12.73
N GLU A 10 -5.52 9.07 -13.91
CA GLU A 10 -6.76 8.85 -14.68
C GLU A 10 -6.69 7.55 -15.49
N LYS A 11 -7.83 7.05 -15.95
CA LYS A 11 -7.91 5.80 -16.73
C LYS A 11 -7.01 5.84 -17.97
N GLU A 12 -6.98 6.97 -18.67
CA GLU A 12 -6.28 7.14 -19.95
C GLU A 12 -4.75 7.20 -19.79
N ASP A 13 -4.28 7.57 -18.58
CA ASP A 13 -2.87 7.60 -18.22
C ASP A 13 -2.29 6.18 -18.09
N LEU A 14 -3.14 5.17 -17.83
CA LEU A 14 -2.73 3.80 -17.53
C LEU A 14 -2.89 2.88 -18.73
N GLU A 15 -1.88 2.04 -18.97
CA GLU A 15 -1.87 1.02 -20.00
C GLU A 15 -1.38 -0.31 -19.40
N PRO A 16 -2.27 -1.31 -19.22
CA PRO A 16 -1.87 -2.62 -18.72
C PRO A 16 -1.21 -3.46 -19.83
N GLU A 17 -0.09 -4.09 -19.52
CA GLU A 17 0.52 -5.14 -20.33
C GLU A 17 0.49 -6.46 -19.56
N ILE A 18 -0.26 -7.45 -20.05
CA ILE A 18 -0.29 -8.80 -19.46
C ILE A 18 0.94 -9.56 -19.95
N VAL A 19 1.86 -9.85 -19.03
CA VAL A 19 3.09 -10.61 -19.28
C VAL A 19 2.81 -12.11 -19.27
N SER A 20 1.95 -12.57 -18.36
CA SER A 20 1.49 -13.95 -18.32
C SER A 20 0.09 -14.07 -17.71
N GLU A 21 -0.64 -15.10 -18.15
CA GLU A 21 -1.91 -15.54 -17.59
C GLU A 21 -1.83 -17.05 -17.34
N GLU A 22 -2.22 -17.48 -16.13
CA GLU A 22 -2.21 -18.88 -15.72
C GLU A 22 -3.53 -19.25 -15.05
N SER A 23 -4.18 -20.31 -15.52
CA SER A 23 -5.32 -20.91 -14.81
C SER A 23 -4.83 -21.85 -13.73
N ARG A 24 -5.23 -21.59 -12.48
CA ARG A 24 -4.99 -22.45 -11.31
C ARG A 24 -6.35 -22.96 -10.82
N THR A 25 -6.35 -24.03 -10.02
CA THR A 25 -7.61 -24.51 -9.43
C THR A 25 -8.20 -23.43 -8.51
N GLY A 26 -9.38 -22.91 -8.86
CA GLY A 26 -10.13 -21.93 -8.06
C GLY A 26 -9.86 -20.45 -8.39
N TYR A 27 -8.82 -20.11 -9.16
CA TYR A 27 -8.52 -18.74 -9.56
C TYR A 27 -7.67 -18.66 -10.83
N ARG A 28 -7.74 -17.51 -11.51
CA ARG A 28 -6.80 -17.13 -12.58
C ARG A 28 -5.76 -16.16 -12.03
N GLN A 29 -4.52 -16.35 -12.44
CA GLN A 29 -3.39 -15.52 -12.09
C GLN A 29 -2.95 -14.69 -13.29
N TYR A 30 -2.75 -13.39 -13.10
CA TYR A 30 -2.26 -12.46 -14.13
C TYR A 30 -1.00 -11.76 -13.62
N HIS A 31 0.11 -11.92 -14.34
CA HIS A 31 1.24 -11.01 -14.17
C HIS A 31 1.08 -9.83 -15.14
N THR A 32 0.94 -8.63 -14.58
CA THR A 32 0.64 -7.42 -15.35
C THR A 32 1.61 -6.31 -15.02
N LEU A 33 2.16 -5.66 -16.05
CA LEU A 33 2.88 -4.41 -15.94
C LEU A 33 1.90 -3.27 -16.18
N ILE A 34 1.60 -2.49 -15.14
CA ILE A 34 0.73 -1.31 -15.28
C ILE A 34 1.62 -0.13 -15.64
N LYS A 35 1.56 0.32 -16.90
CA LYS A 35 2.35 1.46 -17.38
C LYS A 35 1.59 2.76 -17.16
N ASN A 36 2.17 3.70 -16.45
CA ASN A 36 1.69 5.08 -16.38
C ASN A 36 2.42 5.91 -17.43
N LYS A 37 1.75 6.17 -18.56
CA LYS A 37 2.32 6.89 -19.71
C LYS A 37 2.63 8.35 -19.40
N ARG A 38 1.87 8.96 -18.51
CA ARG A 38 2.01 10.37 -18.15
C ARG A 38 3.32 10.64 -17.40
N PHE A 39 3.72 9.72 -16.53
CA PHE A 39 4.91 9.86 -15.70
C PHE A 39 6.07 8.92 -16.08
N GLY A 40 5.86 8.04 -17.07
CA GLY A 40 6.88 7.09 -17.53
C GLY A 40 7.20 6.00 -16.51
N GLU A 41 6.20 5.59 -15.73
CA GLU A 41 6.36 4.59 -14.66
C GLU A 41 5.77 3.25 -15.09
N VAL A 42 6.29 2.17 -14.52
CA VAL A 42 5.81 0.82 -14.78
C VAL A 42 5.74 0.10 -13.44
N THR A 43 4.54 -0.35 -13.06
CA THR A 43 4.29 -1.00 -11.77
C THR A 43 4.00 -2.50 -11.97
N PRO A 44 4.94 -3.40 -11.63
CA PRO A 44 4.72 -4.84 -11.72
C PRO A 44 3.72 -5.32 -10.68
N THR A 45 2.67 -6.00 -11.14
CA THR A 45 1.52 -6.40 -10.32
C THR A 45 1.13 -7.84 -10.61
N LEU A 46 0.81 -8.61 -9.58
CA LEU A 46 0.27 -9.96 -9.69
C LEU A 46 -1.17 -9.95 -9.19
N PHE A 47 -2.10 -10.26 -10.08
CA PHE A 47 -3.53 -10.37 -9.75
C PHE A 47 -3.94 -11.83 -9.63
N PHE A 48 -4.76 -12.12 -8.62
CA PHE A 48 -5.48 -13.38 -8.47
C PHE A 48 -6.98 -13.07 -8.54
N LEU A 49 -7.62 -13.58 -9.58
CA LEU A 49 -9.06 -13.44 -9.81
C LEU A 49 -9.75 -14.78 -9.52
N PRO A 50 -10.51 -14.91 -8.42
CA PRO A 50 -11.24 -16.14 -8.12
C PRO A 50 -12.31 -16.43 -9.19
N GLU A 51 -12.62 -17.70 -9.40
CA GLU A 51 -13.64 -18.13 -10.38
C GLU A 51 -15.02 -17.55 -10.05
N GLN A 52 -15.37 -17.48 -8.76
CA GLN A 52 -16.61 -16.90 -8.26
C GLN A 52 -16.34 -15.54 -7.62
N TRP A 53 -16.00 -14.55 -8.45
CA TRP A 53 -15.63 -13.22 -7.97
C TRP A 53 -16.83 -12.44 -7.43
N ASN A 54 -16.70 -11.93 -6.20
CA ASN A 54 -17.72 -11.18 -5.48
C ASN A 54 -17.63 -9.65 -5.70
N GLN A 55 -16.92 -9.21 -6.75
CA GLN A 55 -16.67 -7.81 -7.09
C GLN A 55 -15.81 -7.01 -6.09
N LYS A 56 -15.19 -7.68 -5.11
CA LYS A 56 -14.25 -7.06 -4.16
C LYS A 56 -12.81 -7.32 -4.57
N VAL A 57 -11.93 -6.34 -4.30
CA VAL A 57 -10.49 -6.41 -4.52
C VAL A 57 -9.77 -6.02 -3.23
N VAL A 58 -8.78 -6.80 -2.82
CA VAL A 58 -7.80 -6.43 -1.79
C VAL A 58 -6.44 -6.23 -2.47
N ILE A 59 -5.92 -5.01 -2.39
CA ILE A 59 -4.53 -4.73 -2.77
C ILE A 59 -3.66 -5.01 -1.55
N TRP A 60 -2.81 -6.02 -1.66
CA TRP A 60 -1.96 -6.54 -0.59
C TRP A 60 -0.52 -6.03 -0.74
N LEU A 61 -0.05 -5.32 0.28
CA LEU A 61 1.27 -4.70 0.34
C LEU A 61 2.12 -5.38 1.41
N ASP A 62 3.25 -5.94 0.98
CA ASP A 62 4.21 -6.63 1.86
C ASP A 62 5.59 -5.99 1.68
N ASP A 63 6.45 -6.08 2.69
CA ASP A 63 7.82 -5.57 2.60
C ASP A 63 8.67 -6.36 1.59
N GLN A 64 8.27 -7.60 1.26
CA GLN A 64 8.85 -8.42 0.20
C GLN A 64 8.20 -8.20 -1.18
N GLY A 65 7.29 -7.23 -1.31
CA GLY A 65 6.54 -6.99 -2.54
C GLY A 65 5.64 -8.18 -2.88
N LYS A 66 5.56 -8.55 -4.16
CA LYS A 66 4.71 -9.67 -4.63
C LYS A 66 5.11 -11.02 -4.03
N ALA A 67 6.37 -11.20 -3.68
CA ALA A 67 6.85 -12.43 -3.04
C ALA A 67 6.17 -12.67 -1.68
N GLY A 68 5.73 -11.61 -1.01
CA GLY A 68 4.99 -11.68 0.25
C GLY A 68 3.61 -12.33 0.15
N LEU A 69 3.10 -12.63 -1.05
CA LEU A 69 1.87 -13.40 -1.25
C LEU A 69 2.07 -14.91 -1.04
N PHE A 70 3.32 -15.37 -1.12
CA PHE A 70 3.66 -16.79 -1.18
C PHE A 70 4.39 -17.25 0.08
N LYS A 71 4.34 -18.56 0.32
CA LYS A 71 5.22 -19.28 1.23
C LYS A 71 6.50 -19.67 0.49
N ALA A 72 7.48 -20.17 1.25
CA ALA A 72 8.75 -20.64 0.70
C ALA A 72 8.61 -21.79 -0.31
N ASP A 73 7.54 -22.58 -0.24
CA ASP A 73 7.24 -23.67 -1.18
C ASP A 73 6.54 -23.20 -2.47
N GLY A 74 6.29 -21.90 -2.62
CA GLY A 74 5.59 -21.31 -3.76
C GLY A 74 4.06 -21.40 -3.68
N SER A 75 3.49 -22.02 -2.64
CA SER A 75 2.04 -21.95 -2.39
C SER A 75 1.63 -20.60 -1.81
N LEU A 76 0.36 -20.22 -1.97
CA LEU A 76 -0.16 -18.98 -1.38
C LEU A 76 -0.11 -19.04 0.15
N LYS A 77 0.21 -17.90 0.79
CA LYS A 77 0.02 -17.75 2.24
C LYS A 77 -1.46 -17.96 2.58
N SER A 78 -1.74 -18.56 3.75
CA SER A 78 -3.12 -18.87 4.17
C SER A 78 -4.08 -17.66 4.17
N PRO A 79 -3.67 -16.44 4.60
CA PRO A 79 -4.52 -15.26 4.49
C PRO A 79 -4.91 -14.91 3.05
N ILE A 80 -4.00 -15.08 2.08
CA ILE A 80 -4.26 -14.81 0.66
C ILE A 80 -5.25 -15.84 0.10
N GLN A 81 -5.02 -17.12 0.39
CA GLN A 81 -5.95 -18.19 -0.02
C GLN A 81 -7.35 -17.95 0.55
N ARG A 82 -7.45 -17.54 1.82
CA ARG A 82 -8.73 -17.24 2.48
C ARG A 82 -9.50 -16.11 1.80
N LEU A 83 -8.82 -15.07 1.32
CA LEU A 83 -9.45 -14.01 0.52
C LEU A 83 -10.00 -14.58 -0.80
N LEU A 84 -9.24 -15.39 -1.51
CA LEU A 84 -9.68 -16.01 -2.77
C LEU A 84 -10.86 -16.96 -2.57
N ASP A 85 -10.81 -17.80 -1.54
CA ASP A 85 -11.88 -18.74 -1.19
C ASP A 85 -13.22 -18.03 -0.87
N SER A 86 -13.15 -16.76 -0.41
CA SER A 86 -14.32 -15.92 -0.19
C SER A 86 -14.88 -15.24 -1.45
N GLY A 87 -14.23 -15.45 -2.60
CA GLY A 87 -14.53 -14.78 -3.86
C GLY A 87 -13.91 -13.40 -4.00
N THR A 88 -13.02 -12.98 -3.10
CA THR A 88 -12.35 -11.66 -3.14
C THR A 88 -11.08 -11.74 -3.98
N ALA A 89 -10.95 -10.88 -5.00
CA ALA A 89 -9.73 -10.81 -5.80
C ALA A 89 -8.57 -10.19 -4.99
N VAL A 90 -7.34 -10.59 -5.29
CA VAL A 90 -6.14 -10.08 -4.60
C VAL A 90 -5.15 -9.53 -5.62
N ALA A 91 -4.56 -8.37 -5.34
CA ALA A 91 -3.47 -7.80 -6.12
C ALA A 91 -2.25 -7.60 -5.23
N GLY A 92 -1.10 -8.20 -5.55
CA GLY A 92 0.18 -7.84 -4.93
C GLY A 92 1.05 -7.03 -5.86
N ILE A 93 1.82 -6.12 -5.29
CA ILE A 93 2.57 -5.10 -6.03
C ILE A 93 4.04 -5.18 -5.62
N ASP A 94 4.95 -5.04 -6.59
CA ASP A 94 6.30 -4.59 -6.30
C ASP A 94 6.33 -3.07 -6.48
N VAL A 95 6.61 -2.32 -5.42
CA VAL A 95 6.91 -0.88 -5.55
C VAL A 95 8.39 -0.68 -5.86
N LEU A 96 8.80 0.52 -6.24
CA LEU A 96 10.19 0.87 -6.52
C LEU A 96 11.16 0.28 -5.47
N TYR A 97 12.17 -0.45 -5.94
CA TYR A 97 13.17 -1.18 -5.15
C TYR A 97 12.68 -2.43 -4.39
N GLN A 98 11.52 -2.99 -4.76
CA GLN A 98 11.10 -4.33 -4.37
C GLN A 98 11.08 -5.29 -5.57
N GLY A 99 11.16 -6.59 -5.27
CA GLY A 99 10.95 -7.70 -6.21
C GLY A 99 11.63 -7.50 -7.56
N GLU A 100 10.84 -7.29 -8.61
CA GLU A 100 11.35 -7.12 -9.98
C GLU A 100 12.24 -5.90 -10.19
N PHE A 101 11.98 -4.78 -9.51
CA PHE A 101 12.88 -3.63 -9.57
C PHE A 101 14.27 -3.98 -9.07
N SER A 102 14.36 -4.75 -7.99
CA SER A 102 15.62 -5.19 -7.40
C SER A 102 16.42 -6.14 -8.29
N LYS A 103 15.75 -6.81 -9.24
CA LYS A 103 16.41 -7.64 -10.27
C LYS A 103 16.98 -6.81 -11.41
N LEU A 104 16.37 -5.67 -11.72
CA LEU A 104 16.85 -4.74 -12.75
C LEU A 104 17.98 -3.86 -12.23
N GLN A 105 17.84 -3.37 -10.99
CA GLN A 105 18.83 -2.55 -10.32
C GLN A 105 18.76 -2.81 -8.82
N ALA A 106 19.92 -3.05 -8.20
CA ALA A 106 19.99 -3.15 -6.75
C ALA A 106 19.44 -1.88 -6.09
N ALA A 107 18.63 -2.06 -5.04
CA ALA A 107 18.16 -0.96 -4.23
C ALA A 107 19.37 -0.14 -3.70
N PRO A 108 19.34 1.19 -3.77
CA PRO A 108 20.39 1.99 -3.17
C PRO A 108 20.34 1.81 -1.65
N THR A 109 21.49 1.85 -0.98
CA THR A 109 21.54 1.78 0.50
C THR A 109 21.19 3.12 1.15
N GLU A 110 21.24 4.21 0.37
CA GLU A 110 21.01 5.58 0.82
C GLU A 110 20.28 6.37 -0.27
N MET A 111 19.49 7.37 0.13
CA MET A 111 18.77 8.25 -0.77
C MET A 111 19.74 8.84 -1.81
N PRO A 112 19.43 8.75 -3.11
CA PRO A 112 20.23 9.37 -4.15
C PRO A 112 20.39 10.86 -3.92
N VAL A 113 21.58 11.38 -4.23
CA VAL A 113 21.90 12.80 -4.12
C VAL A 113 22.25 13.39 -5.48
N VAL A 114 21.95 14.67 -5.66
CA VAL A 114 22.52 15.43 -6.78
C VAL A 114 23.99 15.73 -6.52
N LYS A 115 24.77 15.95 -7.59
CA LYS A 115 26.20 16.26 -7.47
C LYS A 115 26.39 17.64 -6.80
N ASN A 116 26.60 17.65 -5.49
CA ASN A 116 26.85 18.85 -4.70
C ASN A 116 27.76 18.51 -3.50
N PRO A 117 28.79 19.32 -3.20
CA PRO A 117 29.69 19.06 -2.07
C PRO A 117 29.07 19.27 -0.68
N ARG A 118 27.88 19.89 -0.58
CA ARG A 118 27.21 20.15 0.70
C ARG A 118 26.13 19.12 0.98
N GLU A 119 26.14 18.56 2.19
CA GLU A 119 25.09 17.65 2.66
C GLU A 119 23.87 18.44 3.12
N PHE A 120 22.87 18.53 2.25
CA PHE A 120 21.59 19.12 2.57
C PHE A 120 20.48 18.44 1.76
N ALA A 121 19.48 17.90 2.47
CA ALA A 121 18.37 17.16 1.86
C ALA A 121 17.63 17.99 0.81
N GLY A 122 17.53 19.31 1.01
CA GLY A 122 16.83 20.21 0.10
C GLY A 122 17.42 20.30 -1.31
N TYR A 123 18.70 19.96 -1.51
CA TYR A 123 19.27 19.91 -2.86
C TYR A 123 18.65 18.82 -3.72
N THR A 124 18.28 17.69 -3.11
CA THR A 124 17.60 16.59 -3.82
C THR A 124 16.09 16.72 -3.66
N LEU A 125 15.61 16.73 -2.41
CA LEU A 125 14.20 16.61 -2.07
C LEU A 125 13.41 17.91 -2.23
N GLY A 126 14.08 19.04 -2.48
CA GLY A 126 13.43 20.29 -2.87
C GLY A 126 12.90 20.29 -4.30
N TYR A 127 13.45 19.41 -5.17
CA TYR A 127 13.08 19.34 -6.60
C TYR A 127 12.66 17.93 -7.05
N ASN A 128 12.87 16.91 -6.22
CA ASN A 128 12.55 15.51 -6.53
C ASN A 128 11.67 14.89 -5.45
N HIS A 129 10.77 14.00 -5.86
CA HIS A 129 10.03 13.19 -4.90
C HIS A 129 10.97 12.23 -4.15
N PRO A 130 10.82 12.09 -2.82
CA PRO A 130 11.53 11.07 -2.06
C PRO A 130 11.10 9.66 -2.53
N ILE A 131 11.95 8.66 -2.28
CA ILE A 131 11.65 7.27 -2.63
C ILE A 131 10.32 6.82 -2.03
N PHE A 132 10.03 7.19 -0.79
CA PHE A 132 8.74 6.91 -0.16
C PHE A 132 7.57 7.38 -1.02
N SER A 133 7.57 8.63 -1.51
CA SER A 133 6.50 9.15 -2.37
C SER A 133 6.40 8.42 -3.71
N LYS A 134 7.54 8.07 -4.32
CA LYS A 134 7.55 7.27 -5.56
C LYS A 134 6.93 5.89 -5.37
N GLN A 135 7.23 5.24 -4.24
CA GLN A 135 6.59 3.97 -3.88
C GLN A 135 5.08 4.12 -3.69
N ILE A 136 4.60 5.26 -3.19
CA ILE A 136 3.15 5.55 -3.16
C ILE A 136 2.59 5.76 -4.56
N HIS A 137 3.34 6.39 -5.48
CA HIS A 137 2.90 6.55 -6.88
C HIS A 137 2.67 5.19 -7.57
N ASP A 138 3.54 4.21 -7.32
CA ASP A 138 3.33 2.84 -7.79
C ASP A 138 2.01 2.25 -7.27
N ILE A 139 1.72 2.41 -5.98
CA ILE A 139 0.47 1.91 -5.38
C ILE A 139 -0.75 2.64 -5.96
N LEU A 140 -0.64 3.96 -6.22
CA LEU A 140 -1.71 4.74 -6.85
C LEU A 140 -2.01 4.27 -8.28
N ASN A 141 -1.00 3.81 -9.04
CA ASN A 141 -1.22 3.23 -10.36
C ASN A 141 -2.12 1.99 -10.29
N VAL A 142 -1.88 1.10 -9.32
CA VAL A 142 -2.68 -0.13 -9.14
C VAL A 142 -4.07 0.16 -8.56
N LEU A 143 -4.15 1.13 -7.64
CA LEU A 143 -5.43 1.59 -7.08
C LEU A 143 -6.32 2.19 -8.17
N ALA A 144 -5.77 3.07 -9.00
CA ALA A 144 -6.47 3.66 -10.14
C ALA A 144 -6.86 2.61 -11.19
N PHE A 145 -5.94 1.70 -11.52
CA PHE A 145 -6.22 0.60 -12.43
C PHE A 145 -7.40 -0.25 -11.94
N SER A 146 -7.42 -0.58 -10.65
CA SER A 146 -8.52 -1.35 -10.03
C SER A 146 -9.83 -0.56 -10.02
N LYS A 147 -9.80 0.73 -9.68
CA LYS A 147 -10.96 1.63 -9.68
C LYS A 147 -11.61 1.75 -11.07
N TYR A 148 -10.80 1.85 -12.11
CA TYR A 148 -11.25 2.09 -13.49
C TYR A 148 -11.29 0.82 -14.36
N HIS A 149 -11.08 -0.35 -13.76
CA HIS A 149 -11.10 -1.62 -14.47
C HIS A 149 -12.46 -1.86 -15.13
N ASP A 150 -12.46 -2.42 -16.33
CA ASP A 150 -13.70 -2.59 -17.13
C ASP A 150 -14.71 -3.53 -16.47
N SER A 151 -14.26 -4.42 -15.59
CA SER A 151 -15.14 -5.28 -14.78
C SER A 151 -15.78 -4.59 -13.56
N GLN A 152 -15.51 -3.30 -13.36
CA GLN A 152 -16.13 -2.43 -12.35
C GLN A 152 -16.17 -3.03 -10.93
N PRO A 153 -15.01 -3.20 -10.25
CA PRO A 153 -14.98 -3.60 -8.84
C PRO A 153 -15.86 -2.68 -7.98
N GLN A 154 -16.67 -3.26 -7.10
CA GLN A 154 -17.58 -2.51 -6.23
C GLN A 154 -16.92 -2.05 -4.93
N SER A 155 -15.83 -2.70 -4.54
CA SER A 155 -15.12 -2.45 -3.28
C SER A 155 -13.64 -2.67 -3.47
N ILE A 156 -12.83 -1.69 -3.08
CA ILE A 156 -11.38 -1.82 -3.04
C ILE A 156 -10.91 -1.60 -1.61
N ALA A 157 -10.12 -2.55 -1.10
CA ALA A 157 -9.48 -2.46 0.20
C ALA A 157 -7.96 -2.49 0.04
N LEU A 158 -7.25 -1.87 0.99
CA LEU A 158 -5.80 -1.96 1.11
C LEU A 158 -5.46 -2.79 2.35
N ALA A 159 -4.54 -3.74 2.20
CA ALA A 159 -3.94 -4.49 3.30
C ALA A 159 -2.43 -4.28 3.26
N GLY A 160 -1.79 -3.91 4.38
CA GLY A 160 -0.36 -3.62 4.41
C GLY A 160 0.33 -4.05 5.69
N PHE A 161 1.47 -4.75 5.57
CA PHE A 161 2.18 -5.30 6.72
C PHE A 161 3.66 -4.89 6.73
N GLY A 162 4.19 -4.57 7.91
CA GLY A 162 5.53 -4.01 8.08
C GLY A 162 5.60 -2.56 7.63
N PHE A 163 6.70 -2.15 7.00
CA PHE A 163 6.82 -0.79 6.47
C PHE A 163 5.82 -0.55 5.31
N SER A 164 5.44 -1.59 4.57
CA SER A 164 4.33 -1.57 3.61
C SER A 164 2.97 -1.25 4.25
N GLY A 165 2.78 -1.45 5.56
CA GLY A 165 1.62 -0.94 6.29
C GLY A 165 1.58 0.58 6.35
N VAL A 166 2.74 1.23 6.51
CA VAL A 166 2.86 2.70 6.45
C VAL A 166 2.58 3.20 5.04
N ARG A 167 3.04 2.48 4.02
CA ARG A 167 2.74 2.81 2.61
C ARG A 167 1.24 2.70 2.33
N ALA A 168 0.59 1.65 2.79
CA ALA A 168 -0.86 1.46 2.67
C ALA A 168 -1.65 2.62 3.31
N ALA A 169 -1.26 3.01 4.54
CA ALA A 169 -1.85 4.14 5.24
C ALA A 169 -1.64 5.46 4.48
N ALA A 170 -0.44 5.71 3.95
CA ALA A 170 -0.17 6.90 3.14
C ALA A 170 -0.99 6.93 1.84
N THR A 171 -1.15 5.80 1.15
CA THR A 171 -2.01 5.70 -0.03
C THR A 171 -3.47 5.98 0.32
N CYS A 172 -3.99 5.37 1.40
CA CYS A 172 -5.37 5.58 1.84
C CYS A 172 -5.62 7.04 2.23
N ALA A 173 -4.76 7.63 3.07
CA ALA A 173 -4.84 9.05 3.43
C ALA A 173 -4.77 9.99 2.21
N HIS A 174 -4.17 9.55 1.12
CA HIS A 174 -4.08 10.31 -0.12
C HIS A 174 -5.35 10.20 -0.99
N CYS A 175 -6.01 9.04 -1.00
CA CYS A 175 -7.23 8.76 -1.77
C CYS A 175 -8.29 8.04 -0.92
N PRO A 176 -8.77 8.64 0.17
CA PRO A 176 -9.59 7.92 1.14
C PRO A 176 -10.96 7.53 0.57
N GLU A 177 -11.49 8.33 -0.36
CA GLU A 177 -12.76 8.05 -1.06
C GLU A 177 -12.73 6.82 -1.99
N VAL A 178 -11.54 6.33 -2.35
CA VAL A 178 -11.39 5.15 -3.23
C VAL A 178 -11.23 3.87 -2.42
N VAL A 179 -10.73 3.98 -1.19
CA VAL A 179 -10.43 2.84 -0.32
C VAL A 179 -11.58 2.65 0.66
N GLN A 180 -12.29 1.53 0.58
CA GLN A 180 -13.41 1.27 1.49
C GLN A 180 -12.94 0.74 2.86
N LYS A 181 -11.90 -0.10 2.85
CA LYS A 181 -11.30 -0.69 4.05
C LYS A 181 -9.78 -0.61 4.00
N LEU A 182 -9.16 -0.22 5.10
CA LEU A 182 -7.72 -0.24 5.29
C LEU A 182 -7.39 -1.17 6.47
N ALA A 183 -6.61 -2.22 6.22
CA ALA A 183 -6.11 -3.13 7.26
C ALA A 183 -4.59 -3.08 7.31
N VAL A 184 -4.00 -2.54 8.37
CA VAL A 184 -2.54 -2.32 8.44
C VAL A 184 -1.88 -2.79 9.72
N ASP A 185 -0.67 -3.33 9.58
CA ASP A 185 0.32 -3.42 10.64
C ASP A 185 1.56 -2.65 10.19
N THR A 186 1.88 -1.55 10.87
CA THR A 186 3.00 -0.68 10.49
C THR A 186 4.36 -1.19 10.99
N GLY A 187 4.40 -2.36 11.63
CA GLY A 187 5.62 -2.92 12.22
C GLY A 187 6.15 -2.13 13.42
N GLY A 188 5.38 -1.16 13.93
CA GLY A 188 5.83 -0.22 14.96
C GLY A 188 6.78 0.86 14.44
N PHE A 189 6.86 1.06 13.12
CA PHE A 189 7.67 2.12 12.52
C PHE A 189 7.12 3.52 12.87
N HIS A 190 8.01 4.46 13.14
CA HIS A 190 7.71 5.89 13.26
C HIS A 190 8.70 6.71 12.45
N PHE A 191 8.24 7.69 11.67
CA PHE A 191 9.13 8.60 10.95
C PHE A 191 10.08 9.37 11.87
N ALA A 192 9.69 9.60 13.13
CA ALA A 192 10.54 10.21 14.15
C ALA A 192 11.81 9.40 14.48
N GLU A 193 11.85 8.10 14.14
CA GLU A 193 13.04 7.25 14.33
C GLU A 193 14.15 7.53 13.31
N ILE A 194 13.85 8.24 12.21
CA ILE A 194 14.81 8.53 11.15
C ILE A 194 15.82 9.59 11.62
N THR A 195 17.08 9.18 11.72
CA THR A 195 18.19 10.05 12.13
C THR A 195 19.09 10.48 10.97
N SER A 196 18.88 9.94 9.76
CA SER A 196 19.66 10.27 8.57
C SER A 196 18.81 10.93 7.50
N ILE A 197 19.31 12.03 6.94
CA ILE A 197 18.69 12.69 5.79
C ILE A 197 18.76 11.84 4.51
N ARG A 198 19.51 10.73 4.53
CA ARG A 198 19.65 9.79 3.41
C ARG A 198 18.90 8.48 3.65
N ASP A 199 18.11 8.35 4.71
CA ASP A 199 17.25 7.18 4.88
C ASP A 199 16.24 7.09 3.72
N LEU A 200 16.11 5.92 3.10
CA LEU A 200 15.21 5.68 1.97
C LEU A 200 13.73 5.88 2.34
N ARG A 201 13.41 5.72 3.63
CA ARG A 201 12.08 5.88 4.22
C ARG A 201 11.76 7.34 4.55
N LEU A 202 12.73 8.25 4.39
CA LEU A 202 12.55 9.67 4.69
C LEU A 202 11.44 10.26 3.83
N TRP A 203 10.43 10.81 4.52
CA TRP A 203 9.38 11.61 3.92
C TRP A 203 9.35 12.99 4.58
N PRO A 204 9.87 14.04 3.90
CA PRO A 204 10.01 15.36 4.49
C PRO A 204 8.69 15.90 5.04
N GLY A 205 8.71 16.31 6.30
CA GLY A 205 7.54 16.85 7.00
C GLY A 205 6.67 15.82 7.72
N ALA A 206 6.88 14.50 7.56
CA ALA A 206 6.02 13.47 8.14
C ALA A 206 5.79 13.65 9.65
N VAL A 207 6.87 13.85 10.42
CA VAL A 207 6.79 14.07 11.89
C VAL A 207 6.00 15.34 12.23
N LYS A 208 6.15 16.42 11.45
CA LYS A 208 5.41 17.67 11.65
C LYS A 208 3.91 17.49 11.50
N TYR A 209 3.48 16.51 10.70
CA TYR A 209 2.07 16.24 10.41
C TYR A 209 1.53 14.99 11.14
N GLY A 210 2.11 14.66 12.30
CA GLY A 210 1.58 13.63 13.19
C GLY A 210 2.14 12.23 12.97
N ASP A 211 3.22 12.09 12.20
CA ASP A 211 3.87 10.79 11.98
C ASP A 211 2.89 9.75 11.39
N VAL A 212 3.06 8.47 11.67
CA VAL A 212 2.18 7.39 11.22
C VAL A 212 0.75 7.54 11.75
N GLU A 213 0.56 8.03 12.97
CA GLU A 213 -0.78 8.28 13.53
C GLU A 213 -1.51 9.37 12.75
N GLY A 214 -0.78 10.40 12.30
CA GLY A 214 -1.28 11.42 11.39
C GLY A 214 -1.80 10.84 10.08
N LEU A 215 -1.06 9.91 9.47
CA LEU A 215 -1.53 9.20 8.27
C LEU A 215 -2.83 8.43 8.54
N LEU A 216 -2.87 7.62 9.59
CA LEU A 216 -4.05 6.82 9.93
C LEU A 216 -5.27 7.70 10.23
N SER A 217 -5.07 8.85 10.87
CA SER A 217 -6.15 9.80 11.19
C SER A 217 -6.83 10.40 9.95
N LEU A 218 -6.14 10.40 8.80
CA LEU A 218 -6.62 10.95 7.53
C LEU A 218 -7.29 9.90 6.63
N CYS A 219 -7.39 8.64 7.06
CA CYS A 219 -7.90 7.54 6.24
C CYS A 219 -9.44 7.48 6.16
N GLN A 220 -10.17 8.25 6.97
CA GLN A 220 -11.62 8.40 6.81
C GLN A 220 -11.96 8.91 5.39
N PRO A 221 -13.03 8.43 4.72
CA PRO A 221 -14.09 7.61 5.30
C PRO A 221 -13.84 6.10 5.32
N ALA A 222 -12.65 5.62 4.96
CA ALA A 222 -12.34 4.20 4.97
C ALA A 222 -12.47 3.63 6.38
N ALA A 223 -13.12 2.46 6.50
CA ALA A 223 -13.06 1.69 7.74
C ALA A 223 -11.61 1.29 8.00
N LEU A 224 -11.19 1.37 9.26
CA LEU A 224 -9.79 1.23 9.63
C LEU A 224 -9.61 0.09 10.62
N TRP A 225 -8.83 -0.90 10.22
CA TRP A 225 -8.23 -1.87 11.11
C TRP A 225 -6.73 -1.61 11.20
N PHE A 226 -6.19 -1.54 12.40
CA PHE A 226 -4.76 -1.46 12.58
C PHE A 226 -4.27 -2.29 13.76
N ALA A 227 -3.12 -2.94 13.58
CA ALA A 227 -2.43 -3.65 14.64
C ALA A 227 -1.43 -2.74 15.34
N GLY A 228 -1.38 -2.78 16.67
CA GLY A 228 -0.51 -1.92 17.45
C GLY A 228 -0.31 -2.42 18.88
N LYS A 229 0.70 -1.89 19.57
CA LYS A 229 0.96 -2.19 20.99
C LYS A 229 0.19 -1.27 21.93
N SER A 230 -0.41 -0.20 21.42
CA SER A 230 -1.20 0.75 22.20
C SER A 230 -2.37 0.03 22.87
N SER A 231 -2.71 0.41 24.10
CA SER A 231 -3.84 -0.17 24.85
C SER A 231 -5.20 0.38 24.41
N SER A 232 -5.21 1.45 23.63
CA SER A 232 -6.39 2.12 23.10
C SER A 232 -6.07 2.81 21.77
N ILE A 233 -7.12 3.18 21.02
CA ILE A 233 -6.97 3.94 19.78
C ILE A 233 -6.33 5.29 20.12
N PRO A 234 -5.21 5.68 19.46
CA PRO A 234 -4.57 6.97 19.67
C PRO A 234 -5.53 8.15 19.52
N GLU A 235 -5.36 9.18 20.36
CA GLU A 235 -6.28 10.33 20.46
C GLU A 235 -6.47 11.05 19.11
N LEU A 236 -5.41 11.17 18.32
CA LEU A 236 -5.48 11.82 17.00
C LEU A 236 -6.42 11.06 16.05
N ILE A 237 -6.31 9.73 15.99
CA ILE A 237 -7.17 8.87 15.17
C ILE A 237 -8.60 8.89 15.71
N GLN A 238 -8.76 8.79 17.04
CA GLN A 238 -10.07 8.84 17.69
C GLN A 238 -10.79 10.16 17.37
N SER A 239 -10.09 11.29 17.45
CA SER A 239 -10.66 12.61 17.23
C SER A 239 -11.14 12.82 15.80
N THR A 240 -10.34 12.41 14.80
CA THR A 240 -10.72 12.60 13.40
C THR A 240 -11.87 11.69 12.98
N TYR A 241 -11.83 10.40 13.35
CA TYR A 241 -12.92 9.47 13.06
C TYR A 241 -14.20 9.81 13.83
N ASN A 242 -14.09 10.30 15.07
CA ASN A 242 -15.25 10.78 15.83
C ASN A 242 -15.87 12.02 15.19
N ALA A 243 -15.06 12.98 14.75
CA ALA A 243 -15.55 14.16 14.04
C ALA A 243 -16.25 13.81 12.71
N ALA A 244 -15.83 12.73 12.06
CA ALA A 244 -16.49 12.19 10.86
C ALA A 244 -17.71 11.30 11.17
N GLY A 245 -18.03 11.03 12.44
CA GLY A 245 -19.12 10.14 12.84
C GLY A 245 -18.86 8.65 12.54
N GLN A 246 -17.59 8.26 12.39
CA GLN A 246 -17.14 6.94 11.93
C GLN A 246 -16.23 6.22 12.92
N LEU A 247 -16.16 6.66 14.18
CA LEU A 247 -15.33 6.01 15.19
C LEU A 247 -15.66 4.51 15.37
N ASN A 248 -16.92 4.12 15.15
CA ASN A 248 -17.36 2.72 15.16
C ASN A 248 -16.78 1.85 14.02
N GLN A 249 -16.18 2.47 13.00
CA GLN A 249 -15.49 1.80 11.90
C GLN A 249 -13.98 1.62 12.17
N VAL A 250 -13.50 2.03 13.34
CA VAL A 250 -12.10 1.88 13.75
C VAL A 250 -11.94 0.67 14.66
N THR A 251 -11.07 -0.25 14.29
CA THR A 251 -10.71 -1.45 15.06
C THR A 251 -9.22 -1.46 15.33
N LEU A 252 -8.84 -1.46 16.61
CA LEU A 252 -7.46 -1.68 17.04
C LEU A 252 -7.28 -3.15 17.44
N TYR A 253 -6.29 -3.81 16.84
CA TYR A 253 -5.89 -5.17 17.18
C TYR A 253 -4.61 -5.17 18.00
N HIS A 254 -4.69 -5.73 19.21
CA HIS A 254 -3.63 -5.65 20.22
C HIS A 254 -2.74 -6.89 20.28
N GLU A 255 -3.16 -8.01 19.68
CA GLU A 255 -2.39 -9.26 19.79
C GLU A 255 -1.17 -9.23 18.86
N THR A 256 -0.12 -9.92 19.27
CA THR A 256 1.18 -9.94 18.58
C THR A 256 1.27 -11.03 17.52
N GLY A 257 0.45 -12.08 17.60
CA GLY A 257 0.43 -13.19 16.65
C GLY A 257 -0.69 -13.08 15.62
N LYS A 258 -0.53 -13.74 14.47
CA LYS A 258 -1.60 -13.95 13.45
C LYS A 258 -2.26 -12.66 12.91
N ARG A 259 -1.54 -11.54 12.92
CA ARG A 259 -2.06 -10.23 12.45
C ARG A 259 -2.60 -10.26 11.02
N GLU A 260 -1.89 -10.90 10.09
CA GLU A 260 -2.39 -11.06 8.71
C GLU A 260 -3.73 -11.82 8.66
N ALA A 261 -3.88 -12.88 9.47
CA ALA A 261 -5.13 -13.65 9.51
C ALA A 261 -6.27 -12.85 10.17
N ALA A 262 -6.00 -12.14 11.27
CA ALA A 262 -6.98 -11.29 11.93
C ALA A 262 -7.44 -10.12 11.02
N ALA A 263 -6.51 -9.52 10.28
CA ALA A 263 -6.81 -8.52 9.27
C ALA A 263 -7.73 -9.07 8.18
N VAL A 264 -7.47 -10.28 7.68
CA VAL A 264 -8.32 -10.93 6.68
C VAL A 264 -9.72 -11.21 7.22
N GLU A 265 -9.85 -11.74 8.42
CA GLU A 265 -11.18 -11.98 9.02
C GLU A 265 -11.96 -10.67 9.21
N TRP A 266 -11.30 -9.55 9.49
CA TRP A 266 -11.94 -8.23 9.53
C TRP A 266 -12.28 -7.68 8.13
N LEU A 267 -11.41 -7.87 7.14
CA LEU A 267 -11.66 -7.45 5.76
C LEU A 267 -12.88 -8.14 5.17
N LEU A 268 -13.12 -9.41 5.52
CA LEU A 268 -14.22 -10.23 5.02
C LEU A 268 -15.59 -9.95 5.67
N GLN A 269 -15.64 -9.15 6.75
CA GLN A 269 -16.89 -8.70 7.38
C GLN A 269 -17.73 -7.78 6.50
#